data_AF-A0A4Q2YIQ2-F1
#
_entry.id   AF-A0A4Q2YIQ2-F1
#
_cell.length_a   1.000
_cell.length_b   1.000
_cell.length_c   1.000
_cell.angle_alpha   90.00
_cell.angle_beta   90.00
_cell.angle_gamma   90.00
#
_symmetry.space_group_name_H-M   'P 1'
#
loop_
_entity.id
_entity.type
_entity.pdbx_description
1 polymer ?
#
loop_
_entity_poly.entity_id
_entity_poly.type
_entity_poly.pdbx_seq_one_letter_code
_entity_poly.pdbx_strand_id
1 'polypeptide(L)'
;MSTSTTGRTIEILNSLLRGELSAIETYSKAIHKFPEAGAVQTLERIRTDHLHSVSILRDLIHRDGGHPSTDSGTWGAFAKTVESTASLLGPNSAIAALRQGEKHGIGEYEDALKDSELPGDIKQTLRRLYEPLQRHLRYLEDAQD
;
A
#
# COMPACT_ATOMS: atom_id res chain seq x y z
N MET A 1 -29.10 -5.50 -8.88
CA MET A 1 -28.87 -6.00 -7.51
C MET A 1 -28.22 -4.87 -6.75
N SER A 2 -28.92 -4.27 -5.80
CA SER A 2 -28.35 -3.19 -4.97
C SER A 2 -27.32 -3.81 -4.04
N THR A 3 -26.04 -3.52 -4.24
CA THR A 3 -24.99 -3.84 -3.28
C THR A 3 -25.39 -3.19 -1.95
N SER A 4 -25.46 -3.99 -0.88
CA SER A 4 -25.64 -3.40 0.46
C SER A 4 -24.41 -2.56 0.79
N THR A 5 -24.59 -1.49 1.57
CA THR A 5 -23.50 -0.61 2.04
C THR A 5 -22.34 -1.41 2.66
N THR A 6 -22.65 -2.53 3.32
CA THR A 6 -21.66 -3.49 3.85
C THR A 6 -20.86 -4.17 2.74
N GLY A 7 -21.51 -4.62 1.66
CA GLY A 7 -20.81 -5.22 0.51
C GLY A 7 -19.85 -4.24 -0.15
N ARG A 8 -20.29 -2.99 -0.38
CA ARG A 8 -19.44 -1.92 -0.92
C ARG A 8 -18.24 -1.62 -0.02
N THR A 9 -18.45 -1.59 1.28
CA THR A 9 -17.39 -1.39 2.28
C THR A 9 -16.33 -2.49 2.19
N ILE A 10 -16.75 -3.77 2.16
CA ILE A 10 -15.85 -4.91 2.05
C ILE A 10 -15.03 -4.87 0.75
N GLU A 11 -15.64 -4.46 -0.36
CA GLU A 11 -14.95 -4.31 -1.65
C GLU A 11 -13.85 -3.26 -1.61
N ILE A 12 -14.15 -2.08 -1.05
CA ILE A 12 -13.18 -0.98 -0.88
C ILE A 12 -12.03 -1.43 0.00
N LEU A 13 -12.32 -2.00 1.17
CA LEU A 13 -11.30 -2.47 2.11
C LEU A 13 -10.40 -3.55 1.49
N ASN A 14 -10.97 -4.45 0.69
CA ASN A 14 -10.19 -5.45 -0.04
C ASN A 14 -9.33 -4.83 -1.15
N SER A 15 -9.78 -3.76 -1.82
CA SER A 15 -8.94 -3.03 -2.78
C SER A 15 -7.71 -2.45 -2.11
N LEU A 16 -7.90 -1.73 -1.00
CA LEU A 16 -6.82 -1.16 -0.20
C LEU A 16 -5.86 -2.26 0.30
N LEU A 17 -6.41 -3.36 0.82
CA LEU A 17 -5.62 -4.49 1.31
C LEU A 17 -4.70 -5.07 0.23
N ARG A 18 -5.16 -5.22 -1.01
CA ARG A 18 -4.31 -5.67 -2.12
C ARG A 18 -3.19 -4.69 -2.44
N GLY A 19 -3.47 -3.38 -2.36
CA GLY A 19 -2.47 -2.33 -2.49
C GLY A 19 -1.37 -2.43 -1.42
N GLU A 20 -1.75 -2.59 -0.15
CA GLU A 20 -0.81 -2.75 0.96
C GLU A 20 0.04 -4.02 0.83
N LEU A 21 -0.55 -5.14 0.40
CA LEU A 21 0.18 -6.38 0.12
C LEU A 21 1.20 -6.19 -1.02
N SER A 22 0.82 -5.46 -2.08
CA SER A 22 1.73 -5.13 -3.18
C SER A 22 2.88 -4.22 -2.73
N ALA A 23 2.62 -3.26 -1.84
CA ALA A 23 3.65 -2.42 -1.27
C ALA A 23 4.67 -3.28 -0.49
N ILE A 24 4.21 -4.17 0.39
CA ILE A 24 5.08 -5.07 1.14
C ILE A 24 5.97 -5.90 0.21
N GLU A 25 5.41 -6.48 -0.86
CA GLU A 25 6.17 -7.24 -1.86
C GLU A 25 7.23 -6.37 -2.55
N THR A 26 6.87 -5.14 -2.92
CA THR A 26 7.77 -4.21 -3.62
C THR A 26 8.91 -3.73 -2.73
N TYR A 27 8.62 -3.31 -1.49
CA TYR A 27 9.64 -2.93 -0.51
C TYR A 27 10.58 -4.09 -0.18
N SER A 28 10.04 -5.31 0.00
CA SER A 28 10.86 -6.49 0.28
C SER A 28 11.90 -6.73 -0.84
N LYS A 29 11.51 -6.57 -2.10
CA LYS A 29 12.42 -6.69 -3.25
C LYS A 29 13.40 -5.53 -3.34
N ALA A 30 12.93 -4.31 -3.10
CA ALA A 30 13.72 -3.09 -3.22
C ALA A 30 14.84 -3.01 -2.17
N ILE A 31 14.56 -3.38 -0.91
CA ILE A 31 15.53 -3.31 0.20
C ILE A 31 16.84 -4.03 -0.14
N HIS A 32 16.77 -5.19 -0.81
CA HIS A 32 17.94 -5.96 -1.23
C HIS A 32 18.84 -5.26 -2.27
N LYS A 33 18.41 -4.14 -2.84
CA LYS A 33 19.18 -3.36 -3.82
C LYS A 33 20.02 -2.25 -3.21
N PHE A 34 19.85 -1.94 -1.92
CA PHE A 34 20.54 -0.84 -1.26
C PHE A 34 21.73 -1.33 -0.42
N PRO A 35 22.94 -0.79 -0.63
CA PRO A 35 24.11 -1.14 0.18
C PRO A 35 24.20 -0.33 1.49
N GLU A 36 23.52 0.82 1.58
CA GLU A 36 23.61 1.72 2.72
C GLU A 36 22.63 1.35 3.84
N ALA A 37 23.18 1.13 5.04
CA ALA A 37 22.40 0.72 6.21
C ALA A 37 21.29 1.71 6.60
N GLY A 38 21.51 3.02 6.38
CA GLY A 38 20.51 4.06 6.68
C GLY A 38 19.27 4.01 5.78
N ALA A 39 19.48 3.80 4.47
CA ALA A 39 18.39 3.62 3.51
C ALA A 39 17.61 2.34 3.79
N VAL A 40 18.31 1.23 4.04
CA VAL A 40 17.70 -0.06 4.40
C VAL A 40 16.79 0.07 5.64
N GLN A 41 17.29 0.66 6.72
CA GLN A 41 16.51 0.83 7.95
C GLN A 41 15.22 1.65 7.71
N THR A 42 15.31 2.70 6.89
CA THR A 42 14.14 3.53 6.59
C THR A 42 13.11 2.78 5.75
N LEU A 43 13.56 2.06 4.71
CA LEU A 43 12.68 1.25 3.85
C LEU A 43 12.04 0.08 4.63
N GLU A 44 12.74 -0.52 5.58
CA GLU A 44 12.18 -1.53 6.49
C GLU A 44 11.09 -0.96 7.41
N ARG A 45 11.29 0.27 7.91
CA ARG A 45 10.27 0.97 8.70
C ARG A 45 9.03 1.24 7.86
N ILE A 46 9.19 1.70 6.62
CA ILE A 46 8.05 1.93 5.71
C ILE A 46 7.30 0.62 5.43
N ARG A 47 8.03 -0.46 5.11
CA ARG A 47 7.44 -1.80 4.95
C ARG A 47 6.65 -2.25 6.20
N THR A 48 7.13 -1.91 7.38
CA THR A 48 6.46 -2.23 8.66
C THR A 48 5.15 -1.45 8.81
N ASP A 49 5.11 -0.19 8.38
CA ASP A 49 3.87 0.60 8.36
C ASP A 49 2.82 -0.05 7.45
N HIS A 50 3.19 -0.54 6.25
CA HIS A 50 2.27 -1.29 5.37
C HIS A 50 1.79 -2.61 5.99
N LEU A 51 2.66 -3.35 6.69
CA LEU A 51 2.27 -4.57 7.43
C LEU A 51 1.22 -4.27 8.50
N HIS A 52 1.36 -3.13 9.18
CA HIS A 52 0.39 -2.68 10.16
C HIS A 52 -0.95 -2.31 9.49
N SER A 53 -0.94 -1.61 8.36
CA SER A 53 -2.14 -1.34 7.54
C SER A 53 -2.85 -2.63 7.11
N VAL A 54 -2.11 -3.64 6.64
CA VAL A 54 -2.67 -4.97 6.29
C VAL A 54 -3.40 -5.59 7.48
N SER A 55 -2.81 -5.55 8.68
CA SER A 55 -3.46 -6.11 9.87
C SER A 55 -4.79 -5.41 10.16
N ILE A 56 -4.80 -4.09 10.16
CA ILE A 56 -6.00 -3.29 10.46
C ILE A 56 -7.09 -3.51 9.39
N LEU A 57 -6.73 -3.52 8.11
CA LEU A 57 -7.69 -3.74 7.02
C LEU A 57 -8.31 -5.14 7.09
N ARG A 58 -7.54 -6.17 7.43
CA ARG A 58 -8.04 -7.53 7.65
C ARG A 58 -9.06 -7.58 8.79
N ASP A 59 -8.77 -6.91 9.90
CA ASP A 59 -9.67 -6.86 11.05
C ASP A 59 -10.99 -6.15 10.70
N LEU A 60 -10.94 -5.05 9.95
CA LEU A 60 -12.14 -4.35 9.48
C LEU A 60 -12.98 -5.22 8.54
N ILE A 61 -12.34 -5.94 7.60
CA ILE A 61 -13.04 -6.83 6.68
C ILE A 61 -13.74 -7.96 7.44
N HIS A 62 -13.05 -8.60 8.38
CA HIS A 62 -13.63 -9.66 9.20
C HIS A 62 -14.80 -9.16 10.06
N ARG A 63 -14.63 -7.98 10.69
CA ARG A 63 -15.67 -7.33 11.51
C ARG A 63 -16.97 -7.15 10.74
N ASP A 64 -16.88 -6.83 9.44
CA ASP A 64 -18.04 -6.59 8.58
C ASP A 64 -18.54 -7.87 7.88
N GLY A 65 -17.99 -9.05 8.23
CA GLY A 65 -18.40 -10.35 7.69
C GLY A 65 -17.80 -10.70 6.32
N GLY A 66 -16.79 -9.95 5.88
CA GLY A 66 -16.06 -10.20 4.64
C GLY A 66 -14.90 -11.20 4.79
N HIS A 67 -14.33 -11.59 3.64
CA HIS A 67 -13.13 -12.42 3.57
C HIS A 67 -11.97 -11.56 3.05
N PRO A 68 -10.88 -11.38 3.82
CA PRO A 68 -9.76 -10.58 3.38
C PRO A 68 -8.96 -11.26 2.26
N SER A 69 -8.52 -10.46 1.30
CA SER A 69 -7.60 -10.90 0.24
C SER A 69 -6.29 -11.41 0.84
N THR A 70 -5.78 -12.51 0.30
CA THR A 70 -4.54 -13.17 0.75
C THR A 70 -3.31 -12.79 -0.07
N ASP A 71 -3.52 -12.20 -1.24
CA ASP A 71 -2.47 -11.77 -2.18
C ASP A 71 -2.80 -10.40 -2.78
N SER A 72 -1.81 -9.81 -3.46
CA SER A 72 -1.91 -8.51 -4.12
C SER A 72 -2.72 -8.54 -5.43
N GLY A 73 -3.12 -9.71 -5.93
CA GLY A 73 -3.86 -9.87 -7.18
C GLY A 73 -3.11 -9.30 -8.40
N THR A 74 -3.81 -8.51 -9.23
CA THR A 74 -3.21 -7.81 -10.38
C THR A 74 -2.07 -6.85 -9.98
N TRP A 75 -2.04 -6.38 -8.72
CA TRP A 75 -0.95 -5.57 -8.22
C TRP A 75 0.37 -6.34 -8.07
N GLY A 76 0.30 -7.65 -7.84
CA GLY A 76 1.49 -8.52 -7.90
C GLY A 76 2.11 -8.56 -9.30
N ALA A 77 1.32 -8.35 -10.36
CA ALA A 77 1.82 -8.23 -11.73
C ALA A 77 2.46 -6.85 -12.00
N PHE A 78 1.93 -5.77 -11.41
CA PHE A 78 2.59 -4.46 -11.42
C PHE A 78 3.93 -4.54 -10.68
N ALA A 79 3.96 -5.12 -9.48
CA ALA A 79 5.19 -5.37 -8.72
C ALA A 79 6.19 -6.24 -9.50
N LYS A 80 5.74 -7.24 -10.28
CA LYS A 80 6.61 -8.03 -11.18
C LYS A 80 7.12 -7.26 -12.40
N THR A 81 6.32 -6.36 -12.95
CA THR A 81 6.70 -5.53 -14.11
C THR A 81 7.75 -4.51 -13.70
N VAL A 82 7.54 -3.90 -12.54
CA VAL A 82 8.49 -3.04 -11.84
C VAL A 82 9.74 -3.81 -11.41
N GLU A 83 9.60 -5.03 -10.89
CA GLU A 83 10.73 -5.93 -10.58
C GLU A 83 11.56 -6.22 -11.82
N SER A 84 10.94 -6.51 -12.97
CA SER A 84 11.65 -6.83 -14.22
C SER A 84 12.47 -5.64 -14.74
N THR A 85 12.02 -4.40 -14.47
CA THR A 85 12.73 -3.17 -14.82
C THR A 85 13.79 -2.78 -13.78
N ALA A 86 13.53 -3.00 -12.48
CA ALA A 86 14.48 -2.77 -11.39
C ALA A 86 15.53 -3.88 -11.22
N SER A 87 15.32 -5.08 -11.78
CA SER A 87 16.34 -6.13 -11.81
C SER A 87 17.51 -5.80 -12.77
N LEU A 88 17.30 -4.87 -13.70
CA LEU A 88 18.30 -4.44 -14.69
C LEU A 88 18.94 -3.07 -14.37
N LEU A 89 18.41 -2.33 -13.39
CA LEU A 89 18.79 -0.95 -13.09
C LEU A 89 18.93 -0.77 -11.56
N GLY A 90 19.92 0.00 -11.12
CA GLY A 90 20.36 0.07 -9.72
C GLY A 90 19.38 0.72 -8.70
N PRO A 91 19.89 1.20 -7.55
CA PRO A 91 19.08 1.79 -6.47
C PRO A 91 18.05 2.85 -6.93
N ASN A 92 18.39 3.70 -7.92
CA ASN A 92 17.51 4.78 -8.38
C ASN A 92 16.21 4.28 -9.03
N SER A 93 16.24 3.15 -9.75
CA SER A 93 15.01 2.55 -10.28
C SER A 93 14.18 1.88 -9.20
N ALA A 94 14.80 1.36 -8.15
CA ALA A 94 14.09 0.85 -6.98
C ALA A 94 13.36 1.98 -6.24
N ILE A 95 13.99 3.15 -6.05
CA ILE A 95 13.29 4.32 -5.49
C ILE A 95 12.16 4.80 -6.41
N ALA A 96 12.37 4.87 -7.72
CA ALA A 96 11.33 5.29 -8.68
C ALA A 96 10.09 4.40 -8.61
N ALA A 97 10.32 3.09 -8.56
CA ALA A 97 9.32 2.05 -8.38
C ALA A 97 8.49 2.23 -7.11
N LEU A 98 9.17 2.36 -5.96
CA LEU A 98 8.52 2.58 -4.67
C LEU A 98 7.71 3.88 -4.68
N ARG A 99 8.27 4.96 -5.23
CA ARG A 99 7.61 6.26 -5.31
C ARG A 99 6.32 6.20 -6.12
N GLN A 100 6.34 5.51 -7.26
CA GLN A 100 5.14 5.31 -8.07
C GLN A 100 4.10 4.47 -7.32
N GLY A 101 4.54 3.45 -6.57
CA GLY A 101 3.69 2.66 -5.68
C GLY A 101 3.01 3.53 -4.61
N GLU A 102 3.76 4.39 -3.92
CA GLU A 102 3.20 5.30 -2.90
C GLU A 102 2.19 6.27 -3.48
N LYS A 103 2.50 6.90 -4.63
CA LYS A 103 1.56 7.82 -5.31
C LYS A 103 0.25 7.13 -5.65
N HIS A 104 0.33 5.89 -6.13
CA HIS A 104 -0.84 5.10 -6.43
C HIS A 104 -1.63 4.74 -5.17
N GLY A 105 -0.97 4.23 -4.12
CA GLY A 105 -1.62 3.88 -2.85
C GLY A 105 -2.31 5.08 -2.19
N ILE A 106 -1.68 6.25 -2.19
CA ILE A 106 -2.27 7.52 -1.74
C ILE A 106 -3.58 7.80 -2.49
N GLY A 107 -3.58 7.63 -3.82
CA GLY A 107 -4.78 7.82 -4.65
C GLY A 107 -5.93 6.88 -4.25
N GLU A 108 -5.65 5.59 -4.05
CA GLU A 108 -6.66 4.60 -3.63
C GLU A 108 -7.27 4.95 -2.26
N TYR A 109 -6.45 5.39 -1.30
CA TYR A 109 -6.95 5.86 0.00
C TYR A 109 -7.79 7.14 -0.12
N GLU A 110 -7.35 8.10 -0.93
CA GLU A 110 -8.11 9.33 -1.16
C GLU A 110 -9.47 9.05 -1.79
N ASP A 111 -9.53 8.12 -2.75
CA ASP A 111 -10.78 7.73 -3.41
C ASP A 111 -11.71 6.98 -2.45
N ALA A 112 -11.17 6.07 -1.62
CA ALA A 112 -11.93 5.43 -0.55
C ALA A 112 -12.50 6.44 0.46
N LEU A 113 -11.74 7.49 0.82
CA LEU A 113 -12.19 8.52 1.75
C LEU A 113 -13.30 9.42 1.18
N LYS A 114 -13.35 9.60 -0.15
CA LYS A 114 -14.40 10.32 -0.86
C LYS A 114 -15.70 9.54 -0.98
N ASP A 115 -15.67 8.20 -0.89
CA ASP A 115 -16.87 7.35 -1.02
C ASP A 115 -17.90 7.67 0.09
N SER A 116 -19.06 8.19 -0.28
CA SER A 116 -20.09 8.63 0.68
C SER A 116 -20.77 7.49 1.43
N GLU A 117 -20.67 6.27 0.92
CA GLU A 117 -21.30 5.09 1.52
C GLU A 117 -20.41 4.44 2.58
N LEU A 118 -19.12 4.81 2.64
CA LEU A 118 -18.19 4.26 3.61
C LEU A 118 -18.49 4.79 5.04
N PRO A 119 -18.67 3.91 6.04
CA PRO A 119 -18.95 4.30 7.42
C PRO A 119 -17.92 5.26 8.03
N GLY A 120 -18.38 6.17 8.89
CA GLY A 120 -17.55 7.23 9.45
C GLY A 120 -16.39 6.74 10.33
N ASP A 121 -16.58 5.66 11.07
CA ASP A 121 -15.56 4.99 11.88
C ASP A 121 -14.47 4.35 10.99
N ILE A 122 -14.86 3.73 9.87
CA ILE A 122 -13.92 3.20 8.89
C ILE A 122 -13.14 4.35 8.26
N LYS A 123 -13.81 5.44 7.82
CA LYS A 123 -13.11 6.62 7.29
C LYS A 123 -12.11 7.20 8.28
N GLN A 124 -12.43 7.23 9.58
CA GLN A 124 -11.50 7.69 10.60
C GLN A 124 -10.27 6.76 10.68
N THR A 125 -10.48 5.45 10.59
CA THR A 125 -9.39 4.47 10.59
C THR A 125 -8.52 4.61 9.34
N LEU A 126 -9.13 4.72 8.15
CA LEU A 126 -8.40 4.91 6.89
C LEU A 126 -7.57 6.20 6.87
N ARG A 127 -8.05 7.30 7.46
CA ARG A 127 -7.24 8.53 7.60
C ARG A 127 -5.97 8.29 8.41
N ARG A 128 -6.03 7.49 9.47
CA ARG A 128 -4.86 7.15 10.29
C ARG A 128 -3.86 6.29 9.53
N LEU A 129 -4.34 5.39 8.66
CA LEU A 129 -3.51 4.58 7.78
C LEU A 129 -2.90 5.40 6.64
N TYR A 130 -3.62 6.41 6.14
CA TYR A 130 -3.18 7.30 5.06
C TYR A 130 -2.05 8.27 5.47
N GLU A 131 -2.07 8.80 6.70
CA GLU A 131 -1.08 9.78 7.19
C GLU A 131 0.40 9.33 7.02
N PRO A 132 0.78 8.08 7.35
CA PRO A 132 2.11 7.55 7.04
C PRO A 132 2.52 7.60 5.56
N LEU A 133 1.63 7.28 4.62
CA LEU A 133 1.95 7.18 3.19
C LEU A 133 2.49 8.51 2.65
N GLN A 134 1.97 9.64 3.13
CA GLN A 134 2.49 10.95 2.75
C GLN A 134 3.94 11.16 3.21
N ARG A 135 4.33 10.61 4.37
CA ARG A 135 5.73 10.65 4.84
C ARG A 135 6.61 9.70 4.03
N HIS A 136 6.09 8.53 3.65
CA HIS A 136 6.79 7.57 2.81
C HIS A 136 7.12 8.19 1.45
N LEU A 137 6.13 8.81 0.81
CA LEU A 137 6.30 9.46 -0.48
C LEU A 137 7.37 10.57 -0.43
N ARG A 138 7.31 11.45 0.58
CA ARG A 138 8.31 12.52 0.74
C ARG A 138 9.73 11.98 0.86
N TYR A 139 9.92 10.95 1.68
CA TYR A 139 11.23 10.31 1.83
C TYR A 139 11.78 9.78 0.49
N LEU A 140 10.92 9.16 -0.33
CA LEU A 140 11.33 8.63 -1.64
C LEU A 140 11.57 9.71 -2.69
N GLU A 141 10.90 10.86 -2.58
CA GLU A 141 11.17 12.02 -3.41
C GLU A 141 12.53 12.64 -3.05
N ASP A 142 12.81 12.81 -1.77
CA ASP A 142 14.10 13.33 -1.28
C ASP A 142 15.27 12.38 -1.60
N ALA A 143 15.03 11.06 -1.64
CA ALA A 143 16.04 10.05 -1.95
C ALA A 143 16.38 9.94 -3.45
N GLN A 144 15.72 10.72 -4.31
CA GLN A 144 15.91 10.73 -5.75
C GLN A 144 16.68 11.94 -6.30
N ASP A 145 16.89 12.95 -5.46
CA ASP A 145 17.67 14.16 -5.74
C ASP A 145 19.13 14.01 -5.27
#